data_AF-A0A3P6V9X7-F1
#
_entry.id   AF-A0A3P6V9X7-F1
#
_cell.length_a   1.000
_cell.length_b   1.000
_cell.length_c   1.000
_cell.angle_alpha   90.00
_cell.angle_beta   90.00
_cell.angle_gamma   90.00
#
_symmetry.space_group_name_H-M   'P 1'
#
loop_
_entity.id
_entity.type
_entity.pdbx_description
1 polymer ?
#
loop_
_entity_poly.entity_id
_entity_poly.type
_entity_poly.pdbx_seq_one_letter_code
_entity_poly.pdbx_strand_id
1 'polypeptide(L)'
;MSKMETEQTEKGKEDVGESSLASVRIGGAPFVYRPPVLPINGPPLPKPEDLSRLGYLQNMPHINEKNGSTPEACCMRALFDARVDLFSL
;
A
#
# COMPACT_ATOMS: atom_id res chain seq x y z
N MET A 1 -7.47 43.65 -63.46
CA MET A 1 -6.27 42.81 -63.66
C MET A 1 -6.03 42.04 -62.37
N SER A 2 -6.16 40.72 -62.46
CA SER A 2 -6.15 39.74 -61.38
C SER A 2 -4.78 39.52 -60.74
N LYS A 3 -4.78 39.08 -59.47
CA LYS A 3 -3.97 37.99 -58.87
C LYS A 3 -4.44 37.81 -57.41
N MET A 4 -5.30 36.82 -57.15
CA MET A 4 -5.00 35.45 -56.70
C MET A 4 -4.86 35.36 -55.18
N GLU A 5 -5.92 34.81 -54.55
CA GLU A 5 -5.87 34.11 -53.27
C GLU A 5 -4.83 32.99 -53.29
N THR A 6 -4.18 32.74 -52.15
CA THR A 6 -3.87 31.37 -51.75
C THR A 6 -3.74 31.31 -50.22
N GLU A 7 -4.83 30.87 -49.61
CA GLU A 7 -4.87 30.17 -48.33
C GLU A 7 -3.95 28.94 -48.40
N GLN A 8 -3.02 28.78 -47.44
CA GLN A 8 -2.44 27.48 -47.12
C GLN A 8 -2.19 27.34 -45.61
N THR A 9 -2.62 26.17 -45.15
CA THR A 9 -2.86 25.68 -43.80
C THR A 9 -1.60 25.12 -43.13
N GLU A 10 -1.64 25.08 -41.79
CA GLU A 10 -1.05 24.07 -40.89
C GLU A 10 0.48 23.89 -40.80
N LYS A 11 1.05 24.15 -39.62
CA LYS A 11 1.57 23.07 -38.74
C LYS A 11 2.06 23.59 -37.39
N GLY A 12 1.40 23.09 -36.34
CA GLY A 12 1.96 22.63 -35.07
C GLY A 12 3.08 23.44 -34.41
N LYS A 13 2.74 24.05 -33.27
CA LYS A 13 3.50 23.79 -32.04
C LYS A 13 2.59 23.99 -30.84
N GLU A 14 1.95 22.91 -30.45
CA GLU A 14 1.50 22.72 -29.07
C GLU A 14 2.80 22.72 -28.25
N ASP A 15 3.18 23.88 -27.72
CA ASP A 15 4.10 23.90 -26.60
C ASP A 15 3.37 23.18 -25.48
N VAL A 16 3.74 21.91 -25.31
CA VAL A 16 3.50 21.14 -24.08
C VAL A 16 4.21 21.93 -23.00
N GLY A 17 3.50 22.93 -22.49
CA GLY A 17 3.89 23.71 -21.33
C GLY A 17 4.08 22.73 -20.21
N GLU A 18 5.35 22.48 -19.93
CA GLU A 18 5.88 21.70 -18.83
C GLU A 18 4.96 21.89 -17.63
N SER A 19 4.17 20.85 -17.32
CA SER A 19 3.26 20.89 -16.18
C SER A 19 4.14 21.01 -14.95
N SER A 20 4.32 22.25 -14.51
CA SER A 20 5.06 22.57 -13.31
C SER A 20 4.45 21.72 -12.20
N LEU A 21 5.21 20.74 -11.71
CA LEU A 21 4.96 20.05 -10.45
C LEU A 21 5.20 21.02 -9.27
N ALA A 22 4.73 22.26 -9.39
CA ALA A 22 4.51 23.12 -8.25
C ALA A 22 3.55 22.35 -7.37
N SER A 23 4.07 21.82 -6.26
CA SER A 23 3.31 21.18 -5.21
C SER A 23 2.22 22.16 -4.80
N VAL A 24 1.03 21.97 -5.36
CA VAL A 24 -0.18 22.65 -4.93
C VAL A 24 -0.35 22.21 -3.48
N ARG A 25 0.06 23.07 -2.55
CA ARG A 25 -0.21 22.87 -1.12
C ARG A 25 -1.71 23.08 -0.96
N ILE A 26 -2.47 22.00 -1.17
CA ILE A 26 -3.88 21.97 -0.86
C ILE A 26 -3.97 22.27 0.64
N GLY A 27 -4.39 23.49 0.98
CA GLY A 27 -4.63 23.95 2.35
C GLY A 27 -5.88 23.30 2.94
N GLY A 28 -5.88 21.96 2.99
CA GLY A 28 -6.94 21.15 3.56
C GLY A 28 -6.57 20.65 4.96
N ALA A 29 -7.49 19.89 5.58
CA ALA A 29 -7.20 19.20 6.83
C ALA A 29 -6.01 18.23 6.65
N PRO A 30 -5.11 18.12 7.65
CA PRO A 30 -3.97 17.21 7.56
C PRO A 30 -4.45 15.77 7.43
N PHE A 31 -3.68 14.95 6.73
CA PHE A 31 -3.87 13.51 6.75
C PHE A 31 -3.66 13.00 8.18
N VAL A 32 -4.67 12.30 8.71
CA VAL A 32 -4.60 11.60 10.00
C VAL A 32 -4.78 10.13 9.73
N TYR A 33 -3.71 9.35 9.93
CA TYR A 33 -3.78 7.90 9.80
C TYR A 33 -4.72 7.33 10.87
N ARG A 34 -5.70 6.55 10.43
CA ARG A 34 -6.54 5.72 11.29
C ARG A 34 -6.31 4.27 10.90
N PRO A 35 -5.90 3.40 11.84
CA PRO A 35 -5.80 1.99 11.56
C PRO A 35 -7.15 1.43 11.08
N PRO A 36 -7.16 0.55 10.06
CA PRO A 36 -8.38 -0.13 9.68
C PRO A 36 -8.85 -1.00 10.87
N VAL A 37 -10.14 -0.92 11.19
CA VAL A 37 -10.76 -1.75 12.21
C VAL A 37 -11.37 -2.96 11.51
N LEU A 38 -10.89 -4.16 11.85
CA LEU A 38 -11.46 -5.41 11.37
C LEU A 38 -12.09 -6.15 12.57
N PRO A 39 -13.42 -6.33 12.61
CA PRO A 39 -14.06 -7.13 13.64
C PRO A 39 -13.70 -8.60 13.41
N ILE A 40 -12.75 -9.12 14.20
CA ILE A 40 -12.33 -10.52 14.12
C ILE A 40 -12.91 -11.26 15.31
N ASN A 41 -13.68 -12.31 15.04
CA ASN A 41 -14.17 -13.24 16.04
C ASN A 41 -13.03 -14.19 16.43
N GLY A 42 -12.41 -13.98 17.60
CA GLY A 42 -11.38 -14.88 18.08
C GLY A 42 -10.58 -14.33 19.26
N PRO A 43 -9.68 -15.13 19.85
CA PRO A 43 -8.79 -14.68 20.92
C PRO A 43 -7.84 -13.57 20.45
N PRO A 44 -7.34 -12.71 21.37
CA PRO A 44 -6.35 -11.70 21.03
C PRO A 44 -5.07 -12.35 20.51
N LEU A 45 -4.45 -11.72 19.49
CA LEU A 45 -3.13 -12.14 19.01
C LEU A 45 -2.05 -11.62 19.97
N PRO A 46 -0.95 -12.37 20.14
CA PRO A 46 0.24 -11.81 20.75
C PRO A 46 0.80 -10.69 19.89
N LYS A 47 1.61 -9.82 20.49
CA LYS A 47 2.34 -8.81 19.74
C LYS A 47 3.50 -9.47 18.96
N PRO A 48 3.84 -8.99 17.75
CA PRO A 48 4.95 -9.54 16.98
C PRO A 48 6.27 -9.58 17.76
N GLU A 49 6.52 -8.57 18.60
CA GLU A 49 7.77 -8.45 19.38
C GLU A 49 7.88 -9.49 20.50
N ASP A 50 6.74 -10.05 20.93
CA ASP A 50 6.68 -11.03 22.01
C ASP A 50 6.80 -12.48 21.51
N LEU A 51 6.74 -12.74 20.19
CA LEU A 51 6.69 -14.10 19.64
C LEU A 51 7.89 -14.96 20.02
N SER A 52 9.09 -14.38 19.96
CA SER A 52 10.33 -15.06 20.35
C SER A 52 10.33 -15.40 21.85
N ARG A 53 9.96 -14.42 22.68
CA ARG A 53 9.90 -14.56 24.15
C ARG A 53 8.87 -15.60 24.59
N LEU A 54 7.74 -15.68 23.89
CA LEU A 54 6.67 -16.65 24.15
C LEU A 54 6.95 -18.04 23.55
N GLY A 55 8.06 -18.21 22.83
CA GLY A 55 8.48 -19.49 22.25
C GLY A 55 7.73 -19.88 20.96
N TYR A 56 6.89 -19.01 20.40
CA TYR A 56 6.15 -19.32 19.16
C TYR A 56 7.08 -19.60 17.98
N LEU A 57 8.23 -18.92 17.91
CA LEU A 57 9.19 -19.08 16.82
C LEU A 57 9.97 -20.41 16.86
N GLN A 58 9.96 -21.12 17.99
CA GLN A 58 10.68 -22.41 18.13
C GLN A 58 10.12 -23.50 17.21
N ASN A 59 8.84 -23.39 16.85
CA ASN A 59 8.16 -24.35 15.99
C ASN A 59 8.15 -23.92 14.51
N MET A 60 8.74 -22.76 14.18
CA MET A 60 8.77 -22.27 12.81
C MET A 60 9.96 -22.87 12.06
N PRO A 61 9.78 -23.24 10.77
CA PRO A 61 10.90 -23.66 9.94
C PRO A 61 11.89 -22.50 9.76
N HIS A 62 13.17 -22.83 9.59
CA HIS A 62 14.16 -21.80 9.28
C HIS A 62 13.87 -21.22 7.90
N ILE A 63 13.47 -19.96 7.86
CA ILE A 63 13.15 -19.25 6.61
C ILE A 63 14.37 -18.45 6.19
N ASN A 64 14.75 -18.57 4.91
CA ASN A 64 15.71 -17.65 4.33
C ASN A 64 14.98 -16.32 4.12
N GLU A 65 15.48 -15.22 4.70
CA GLU A 65 14.87 -13.87 4.64
C GLU A 65 14.90 -13.21 3.24
N LYS A 66 15.04 -14.02 2.19
CA LYS A 66 14.98 -13.54 0.81
C LYS A 66 13.53 -13.12 0.52
N ASN A 67 13.37 -11.91 0.00
CA ASN A 67 12.10 -11.29 -0.39
C ASN A 67 11.25 -10.73 0.77
N GLY A 68 11.84 -10.45 1.93
CA GLY A 68 11.13 -9.79 3.04
C GLY A 68 10.22 -10.71 3.86
N SER A 69 10.33 -12.03 3.67
CA SER A 69 9.65 -13.02 4.50
C SER A 69 10.43 -13.25 5.79
N THR A 70 9.83 -12.90 6.94
CA THR A 70 10.41 -13.17 8.26
C THR A 70 9.65 -14.30 8.97
N PRO A 71 10.32 -15.08 9.84
CA PRO A 71 9.66 -16.10 10.66
C PRO A 71 8.49 -15.55 11.48
N GLU A 72 8.62 -14.31 11.99
CA GLU A 72 7.58 -13.61 12.73
C GLU A 72 6.34 -13.35 11.87
N ALA A 73 6.53 -12.89 10.62
CA ALA A 73 5.43 -12.63 9.71
C ALA A 73 4.66 -13.93 9.38
N CYS A 74 5.38 -15.02 9.12
CA CYS A 74 4.77 -16.32 8.87
C CYS A 74 4.04 -16.86 10.11
N CYS A 75 4.62 -16.71 11.30
CA CYS A 75 4.02 -17.14 12.55
C CYS A 75 2.75 -16.34 12.87
N MET A 76 2.81 -15.00 12.78
CA MET A 76 1.65 -14.13 12.94
C MET A 76 0.54 -14.49 11.97
N ARG A 77 0.88 -14.81 10.72
CA ARG A 77 -0.11 -15.23 9.72
C ARG A 77 -0.78 -16.54 10.11
N ALA A 78 -0.01 -17.55 10.50
CA ALA A 78 -0.55 -18.83 10.94
C ALA A 78 -1.46 -18.68 12.16
N LEU A 79 -1.06 -17.89 13.16
CA LEU A 79 -1.88 -17.61 14.34
C LEU A 79 -3.16 -16.84 13.99
N PHE A 80 -3.06 -15.89 13.04
CA PHE A 80 -4.22 -15.16 12.54
C PHE A 80 -5.22 -16.11 11.89
N ASP A 81 -4.78 -16.92 10.94
CA ASP A 81 -5.65 -17.85 10.22
C ASP A 81 -6.27 -18.90 11.16
N ALA A 82 -5.53 -19.35 12.18
CA ALA A 82 -6.04 -20.29 13.19
C ALA A 82 -7.12 -19.70 14.12
N ARG A 83 -7.16 -18.37 14.28
CA ARG A 83 -8.12 -17.71 15.19
C ARG A 83 -9.32 -17.11 14.49
N VAL A 84 -9.22 -16.83 13.19
CA VAL A 84 -10.30 -16.16 12.46
C VAL A 84 -11.54 -17.05 12.50
N ASP A 85 -12.66 -16.44 12.91
CA ASP A 85 -13.97 -17.08 13.01
C ASP A 85 -14.05 -18.28 13.96
N LEU A 86 -13.10 -18.41 14.89
CA LEU A 86 -13.12 -19.50 15.87
C LEU A 86 -14.38 -19.51 16.75
N PHE A 87 -14.97 -18.34 16.99
CA PHE A 87 -16.22 -18.20 17.77
C PHE A 87 -17.48 -18.15 16.91
N SER A 88 -17.36 -18.31 15.59
CA SER A 88 -18.51 -18.43 14.70
C SER A 88 -18.94 -19.90 14.66
N LEU A 89 -20.03 -20.23 15.36
CA LEU A 89 -20.71 -21.53 15.29
C LEU A 89 -21.53 -21.67 14.00
#